data_AF-A0A5E4PGA5-F1
#
_entry.id   AF-A0A5E4PGA5-F1
#
_cell.length_a   1.000
_cell.length_b   1.000
_cell.length_c   1.000
_cell.angle_alpha   90.00
_cell.angle_beta   90.00
_cell.angle_gamma   90.00
#
_symmetry.space_group_name_H-M   'P 1'
#
loop_
_entity.id
_entity.type
_entity.pdbx_description
1 polymer ?
#
loop_
_entity_poly.entity_id
_entity_poly.type
_entity_poly.pdbx_seq_one_letter_code
_entity_poly.pdbx_strand_id
1 'polypeptide(L)'
;MPTNSTHRTGLHLFKLAGFEVKLDWSWLFLAILITWSLSAGYFPSSFPGLAPHTYWIMGIIGALGLFLSIILHELCHSLVGRHYGIPIEGITLFIFGGVAEMREMPPNPKAEFLMAAAGPLFSLVTGILLYYLFQFGAASNWPITMTGILRYLSLINIAVGIFNLLPGFPLDGGRILRSLLWWWKNDLKRATAIACQSGAALGFGMILFGILLLIQGIYISGLWMFLLGFFLQHISKMSYQDLLIREVFSGDPVRKYAKTRLVIVPPDITIQELVDHYFYRYYHKLYPVVENDELEGYISFNEIREIEKSEWTRLKVRQVMRKCGPDRVIDADTEVSKALQIITAQNQGRLIVTEHGKLYGIITLKDLLDIMTIRTGLIDRTKE
;
A
#
# COMPACT_ATOMS: atom_id res chain seq x y z
N MET A 1 4.01 -25.01 12.00
CA MET A 1 4.30 -24.99 10.55
C MET A 1 4.35 -23.53 10.12
N PRO A 2 5.38 -23.07 9.42
CA PRO A 2 5.52 -21.65 9.10
C PRO A 2 4.42 -21.27 8.11
N THR A 3 3.62 -20.30 8.50
CA THR A 3 2.57 -19.69 7.69
C THR A 3 3.23 -18.94 6.54
N ASN A 4 3.00 -19.41 5.30
CA ASN A 4 3.38 -18.70 4.08
C ASN A 4 2.76 -17.30 4.11
N SER A 5 3.59 -16.30 4.43
CA SER A 5 3.29 -14.90 4.20
C SER A 5 3.03 -14.72 2.70
N THR A 6 1.88 -14.17 2.40
CA THR A 6 1.41 -13.81 1.07
C THR A 6 2.52 -13.21 0.20
N HIS A 7 2.70 -13.77 -1.00
CA HIS A 7 3.52 -13.19 -2.06
C HIS A 7 3.02 -11.78 -2.37
N ARG A 8 3.55 -10.77 -1.69
CA ARG A 8 3.73 -9.45 -2.29
C ARG A 8 4.79 -9.63 -3.37
N THR A 9 4.46 -9.26 -4.59
CA THR A 9 5.29 -9.38 -5.80
C THR A 9 6.53 -8.51 -5.70
N GLY A 10 7.52 -8.93 -4.90
CA GLY A 10 8.77 -8.21 -4.73
C GLY A 10 9.96 -9.15 -4.78
N LEU A 11 11.03 -8.72 -5.45
CA LEU A 11 12.31 -9.39 -5.42
C LEU A 11 12.97 -9.13 -4.06
N HIS A 12 13.30 -10.19 -3.33
CA HIS A 12 14.14 -10.07 -2.14
C HIS A 12 15.53 -9.58 -2.56
N LEU A 13 15.96 -8.45 -2.00
CA LEU A 13 17.27 -7.88 -2.29
C LEU A 13 18.31 -8.39 -1.26
N PHE A 14 18.10 -8.04 0.01
CA PHE A 14 19.00 -8.38 1.11
C PHE A 14 18.32 -8.18 2.47
N LYS A 15 19.00 -8.57 3.56
CA LYS A 15 18.56 -8.33 4.94
C LYS A 15 19.44 -7.27 5.58
N LEU A 16 18.85 -6.23 6.16
CA LEU A 16 19.57 -5.12 6.81
C LEU A 16 19.02 -4.88 8.22
N ALA A 17 19.89 -4.93 9.23
CA ALA A 17 19.53 -4.78 10.65
C ALA A 17 18.33 -5.66 11.10
N GLY A 18 18.19 -6.85 10.51
CA GLY A 18 17.08 -7.77 10.79
C GLY A 18 15.81 -7.56 9.97
N PHE A 19 15.72 -6.51 9.15
CA PHE A 19 14.60 -6.24 8.24
C PHE A 19 14.89 -6.82 6.85
N GLU A 20 13.89 -7.46 6.25
CA GLU A 20 13.96 -7.87 4.84
C GLU A 20 13.73 -6.67 3.93
N VAL A 21 14.64 -6.42 2.99
CA VAL A 21 14.48 -5.37 1.98
C VAL A 21 13.99 -6.02 0.68
N LYS A 22 12.82 -5.58 0.22
CA LYS A 22 12.15 -6.08 -0.99
C LYS A 22 12.00 -4.97 -2.02
N LEU A 23 12.08 -5.33 -3.30
CA LEU A 23 11.89 -4.42 -4.43
C LEU A 23 10.68 -4.85 -5.25
N ASP A 24 9.67 -4.00 -5.33
CA ASP A 24 8.55 -4.19 -6.24
C ASP A 24 8.97 -3.86 -7.68
N TRP A 25 8.40 -4.58 -8.65
CA TRP A 25 8.72 -4.38 -10.07
C TRP A 25 8.44 -2.95 -10.57
N SER A 26 7.45 -2.26 -9.99
CA SER A 26 7.14 -0.86 -10.30
C SER A 26 8.31 0.08 -10.00
N TRP A 27 9.20 -0.29 -9.07
CA TRP A 27 10.37 0.52 -8.73
C TRP A 27 11.38 0.62 -9.87
N LEU A 28 11.52 -0.41 -10.72
CA LEU A 28 12.45 -0.38 -11.85
C LEU A 28 12.12 0.75 -12.83
N PHE A 29 10.83 1.06 -13.01
CA PHE A 29 10.41 2.20 -13.82
C PHE A 29 10.93 3.52 -13.24
N LEU A 30 10.82 3.71 -11.92
CA LEU A 30 11.33 4.89 -11.24
C LEU A 30 12.86 5.00 -11.36
N ALA A 31 13.57 3.87 -11.22
CA ALA A 31 15.03 3.81 -11.35
C ALA A 31 15.52 4.26 -12.73
N ILE A 32 14.84 3.79 -13.79
CA ILE A 32 15.12 4.21 -15.17
C ILE A 32 14.84 5.70 -15.34
N LEU A 33 13.69 6.17 -14.83
CA LEU A 33 13.29 7.58 -14.93
C LEU A 33 14.28 8.52 -14.21
N ILE A 34 14.70 8.17 -13.00
CA ILE A 34 15.71 8.94 -12.24
C ILE A 34 17.03 8.93 -12.97
N THR A 35 17.52 7.76 -13.39
CA THR A 35 18.80 7.63 -14.09
C THR A 35 18.81 8.47 -15.37
N TRP A 36 17.73 8.42 -16.17
CA TRP A 36 17.58 9.24 -17.36
C TRP A 36 17.52 10.74 -17.02
N SER A 37 16.72 11.14 -16.03
CA SER A 37 16.60 12.55 -15.61
C SER A 37 17.93 13.13 -15.14
N LEU A 38 18.78 12.33 -14.49
CA LEU A 38 20.11 12.76 -14.06
C LEU A 38 21.10 12.83 -15.23
N SER A 39 21.10 11.79 -16.07
CA SER A 39 22.06 11.64 -17.18
C SER A 39 21.80 12.61 -18.32
N ALA A 40 20.53 12.86 -18.65
CA ALA A 40 20.13 13.71 -19.77
C ALA A 40 19.73 15.14 -19.34
N GLY A 41 19.42 15.35 -18.06
CA GLY A 41 18.93 16.63 -17.54
C GLY A 41 19.91 17.30 -16.57
N TYR A 42 19.99 16.80 -15.34
CA TYR A 42 20.67 17.48 -14.23
C TYR A 42 22.19 17.62 -14.43
N PHE A 43 22.90 16.53 -14.75
CA PHE A 43 24.36 16.60 -14.86
C PHE A 43 24.85 17.39 -16.08
N PRO A 44 24.29 17.23 -17.29
CA PRO A 44 24.70 18.05 -18.44
C PRO A 44 24.46 19.54 -18.25
N SER A 45 23.38 19.92 -17.55
CA SER A 45 23.07 21.33 -17.26
C SER A 45 23.94 21.93 -16.15
N SER A 46 24.28 21.14 -15.13
CA SER A 46 25.05 21.61 -13.97
C SER A 46 26.58 21.55 -14.19
N PHE A 47 27.04 20.62 -15.02
CA PHE A 47 28.46 20.35 -15.28
C PHE A 47 28.70 20.16 -16.79
N PRO A 48 28.61 21.24 -17.58
CA PRO A 48 28.74 21.15 -19.04
C PRO A 48 30.17 20.76 -19.46
N GLY A 49 30.29 20.18 -20.66
CA GLY A 49 31.58 19.87 -21.28
C GLY A 49 32.12 18.45 -21.03
N LEU A 50 31.38 17.58 -20.33
CA LEU A 50 31.73 16.15 -20.21
C LEU A 50 31.16 15.32 -21.37
N ALA A 51 31.77 14.17 -21.62
CA ALA A 51 31.33 13.24 -22.65
C ALA A 51 29.98 12.58 -22.28
N PRO A 52 29.10 12.26 -23.25
CA PRO A 52 27.77 11.70 -22.97
C PRO A 52 27.78 10.45 -22.07
N HIS A 53 28.73 9.52 -22.28
CA HIS A 53 28.85 8.31 -21.47
C HIS A 53 29.20 8.62 -20.00
N THR A 54 29.92 9.71 -19.73
CA THR A 54 30.27 10.14 -18.36
C THR A 54 29.01 10.55 -17.59
N TYR A 55 28.08 11.27 -18.24
CA TYR A 55 26.81 11.64 -17.61
C TYR A 55 25.96 10.43 -17.27
N TRP A 56 25.94 9.39 -18.12
CA TRP A 56 25.24 8.14 -17.83
C TRP A 56 25.83 7.41 -16.62
N ILE A 57 27.16 7.34 -16.51
CA ILE A 57 27.82 6.75 -15.33
C ILE A 57 27.48 7.56 -14.07
N MET A 58 27.56 8.89 -14.13
CA MET A 58 27.18 9.76 -13.02
C MET A 58 25.70 9.59 -12.64
N GLY A 59 24.81 9.46 -13.63
CA GLY A 59 23.38 9.22 -13.43
C GLY A 59 23.10 7.91 -12.72
N ILE A 60 23.76 6.82 -13.13
CA ILE A 60 23.63 5.51 -12.48
C ILE A 60 24.13 5.58 -11.03
N ILE A 61 25.33 6.12 -10.80
CA ILE A 61 25.90 6.23 -9.44
C ILE A 61 25.03 7.14 -8.57
N GLY A 62 24.55 8.27 -9.11
CA GLY A 62 23.65 9.18 -8.41
C GLY A 62 22.32 8.53 -8.05
N ALA A 63 21.73 7.76 -8.96
CA ALA A 63 20.50 7.01 -8.71
C ALA A 63 20.70 5.92 -7.63
N LEU A 64 21.80 5.18 -7.68
CA LEU A 64 22.15 4.18 -6.65
C LEU A 64 22.39 4.84 -5.28
N GLY A 65 23.04 6.00 -5.23
CA GLY A 65 23.25 6.75 -3.99
C GLY A 65 21.93 7.28 -3.41
N LEU A 66 21.02 7.76 -4.26
CA LEU A 66 19.67 8.16 -3.84
C LEU A 66 18.89 6.95 -3.30
N PHE A 67 18.96 5.81 -3.99
CA PHE A 67 18.32 4.56 -3.56
C PHE A 67 18.79 4.12 -2.18
N LEU A 68 20.12 4.10 -1.97
CA LEU A 68 20.70 3.79 -0.66
C LEU A 68 20.23 4.79 0.40
N SER A 69 20.15 6.07 0.07
CA SER A 69 19.67 7.11 0.99
C SER A 69 18.22 6.87 1.42
N ILE A 70 17.34 6.48 0.49
CA ILE A 70 15.94 6.14 0.78
C ILE A 70 15.85 4.89 1.67
N ILE A 71 16.65 3.86 1.40
CA ILE A 71 16.68 2.65 2.25
C ILE A 71 17.09 2.99 3.68
N LEU A 72 18.14 3.81 3.83
CA LEU A 72 18.62 4.21 5.15
C LEU A 72 17.63 5.14 5.87
N HIS A 73 16.91 5.98 5.12
CA HIS A 73 15.78 6.78 5.63
C HIS A 73 14.68 5.87 6.23
N GLU A 74 14.20 4.88 5.47
CA GLU A 74 13.20 3.91 5.94
C GLU A 74 13.70 3.03 7.08
N LEU A 75 14.99 2.71 7.07
CA LEU A 75 15.62 1.98 8.15
C LEU A 75 15.56 2.78 9.46
N CYS A 76 15.75 4.10 9.41
CA CYS A 76 15.66 4.95 10.60
C CYS A 76 14.26 4.93 11.21
N HIS A 77 13.20 5.03 10.39
CA HIS A 77 11.82 4.83 10.86
C HIS A 77 11.66 3.46 11.53
N SER A 78 12.17 2.42 10.87
CA SER A 78 12.01 1.04 11.31
C SER A 78 12.73 0.75 12.63
N LEU A 79 13.93 1.30 12.81
CA LEU A 79 14.70 1.18 14.06
C LEU A 79 14.00 1.87 15.23
N VAL A 80 13.47 3.07 15.03
CA VAL A 80 12.70 3.77 16.06
C VAL A 80 11.40 3.02 16.36
N GLY A 81 10.68 2.53 15.34
CA GLY A 81 9.48 1.73 15.53
C GLY A 81 9.73 0.45 16.34
N ARG A 82 10.83 -0.26 16.06
CA ARG A 82 11.24 -1.45 16.84
C ARG A 82 11.53 -1.11 18.30
N HIS A 83 12.14 0.04 18.58
CA HIS A 83 12.38 0.50 19.97
C HIS A 83 11.07 0.70 20.74
N TYR A 84 9.99 1.12 20.07
CA TYR A 84 8.65 1.25 20.65
C TYR A 84 7.82 -0.04 20.60
N GLY A 85 8.42 -1.18 20.25
CA GLY A 85 7.75 -2.48 20.24
C GLY A 85 6.83 -2.72 19.03
N ILE A 86 6.91 -1.89 17.99
CA ILE A 86 6.07 -2.05 16.80
C ILE A 86 6.64 -3.18 15.93
N PRO A 87 5.87 -4.26 15.66
CA PRO A 87 6.31 -5.34 14.79
C PRO A 87 6.37 -4.87 13.33
N ILE A 88 7.59 -4.84 12.79
CA ILE A 88 7.89 -4.46 11.40
C ILE A 88 8.50 -5.68 10.69
N GLU A 89 7.82 -6.17 9.65
CA GLU A 89 8.22 -7.38 8.93
C GLU A 89 9.38 -7.13 7.95
N GLY A 90 9.38 -5.97 7.30
CA GLY A 90 10.34 -5.63 6.26
C GLY A 90 10.15 -4.22 5.72
N ILE A 91 11.01 -3.86 4.78
CA ILE A 91 11.01 -2.60 4.03
C ILE A 91 10.78 -2.96 2.56
N THR A 92 9.65 -2.55 2.01
CA THR A 92 9.32 -2.77 0.61
C THR A 92 9.40 -1.45 -0.15
N LEU A 93 10.21 -1.43 -1.21
CA LEU A 93 10.41 -0.28 -2.08
C LEU A 93 9.55 -0.45 -3.34
N PHE A 94 8.78 0.57 -3.68
CA PHE A 94 7.90 0.60 -4.85
C PHE A 94 7.95 1.98 -5.51
N ILE A 95 7.26 2.15 -6.63
CA ILE A 95 7.29 3.39 -7.42
C ILE A 95 6.93 4.67 -6.63
N PHE A 96 6.21 4.55 -5.51
CA PHE A 96 5.83 5.71 -4.71
C PHE A 96 6.65 5.92 -3.44
N GLY A 97 7.75 5.17 -3.25
CA GLY A 97 8.66 5.31 -2.10
C GLY A 97 9.00 3.98 -1.44
N GLY A 98 9.50 4.04 -0.22
CA GLY A 98 9.61 2.89 0.67
C GLY A 98 8.47 2.87 1.67
N VAL A 99 7.95 1.69 2.00
CA VAL A 99 7.03 1.52 3.13
C VAL A 99 7.55 0.43 4.04
N ALA A 100 7.70 0.78 5.32
CA ALA A 100 7.88 -0.19 6.38
C ALA A 100 6.57 -0.97 6.60
N GLU A 101 6.64 -2.30 6.51
CA GLU A 101 5.50 -3.19 6.67
C GLU A 101 5.15 -3.33 8.16
N MET A 102 4.39 -2.37 8.69
CA MET A 102 3.89 -2.33 10.07
C MET A 102 2.60 -3.15 10.22
N ARG A 103 2.54 -4.06 11.19
CA ARG A 103 1.28 -4.76 11.53
C ARG A 103 0.35 -3.95 12.43
N GLU A 104 0.93 -3.08 13.26
CA GLU A 104 0.21 -2.36 14.31
C GLU A 104 0.45 -0.86 14.21
N MET A 105 -0.50 -0.06 14.72
CA MET A 105 -0.35 1.39 14.79
C MET A 105 0.57 1.78 15.94
N PRO A 106 1.22 2.96 15.88
CA PRO A 106 2.00 3.47 16.99
C PRO A 106 1.15 3.57 18.29
N PRO A 107 1.68 3.15 19.45
CA PRO A 107 0.90 3.01 20.68
C PRO A 107 0.52 4.35 21.32
N ASN A 108 1.26 5.42 21.03
CA ASN A 108 1.02 6.75 21.58
C ASN A 108 1.54 7.85 20.64
N PRO A 109 1.10 9.12 20.81
CA PRO A 109 1.51 10.21 19.92
C PRO A 109 3.02 10.42 19.86
N LYS A 110 3.71 10.23 20.99
CA LYS A 110 5.17 10.41 21.08
C LYS A 110 5.92 9.38 20.23
N ALA A 111 5.51 8.12 20.27
CA ALA A 111 6.08 7.05 19.46
C ALA A 111 5.91 7.35 17.97
N GLU A 112 4.73 7.82 17.57
CA GLU A 112 4.48 8.22 16.18
C GLU A 112 5.35 9.41 15.76
N PHE A 113 5.40 10.47 16.57
CA PHE A 113 6.19 11.67 16.28
C PHE A 113 7.67 11.33 16.06
N LEU A 114 8.26 10.59 17.00
CA LEU A 114 9.68 10.25 16.94
C LEU A 114 9.99 9.29 15.80
N MET A 115 9.10 8.33 15.55
CA MET A 115 9.24 7.44 14.40
C MET A 115 9.19 8.25 13.11
N ALA A 116 8.20 9.11 12.91
CA ALA A 116 8.04 9.92 11.70
C ALA A 116 9.17 10.96 11.52
N ALA A 117 9.72 11.52 12.60
CA ALA A 117 10.83 12.46 12.50
C ALA A 117 12.18 11.80 12.15
N ALA A 118 12.33 10.50 12.40
CA ALA A 118 13.61 9.80 12.29
C ALA A 118 14.20 9.80 10.87
N GLY A 119 13.41 9.43 9.86
CA GLY A 119 13.82 9.41 8.46
C GLY A 119 14.21 10.81 7.94
N PRO A 120 13.34 11.83 8.05
CA PRO A 120 13.66 13.17 7.61
C PRO A 120 14.91 13.75 8.28
N LEU A 121 15.08 13.54 9.58
CA LEU A 121 16.28 13.98 10.29
C LEU A 121 17.54 13.27 9.75
N PHE A 122 17.47 11.96 9.51
CA PHE A 122 18.56 11.21 8.89
C PHE A 122 18.92 11.77 7.50
N SER A 123 17.93 12.04 6.65
CA SER A 123 18.16 12.61 5.32
C SER A 123 18.77 14.01 5.39
N LEU A 124 18.28 14.87 6.27
CA LEU A 124 18.85 16.21 6.46
C LEU A 124 20.31 16.15 6.92
N VAL A 125 20.61 15.34 7.95
CA VAL A 125 21.97 15.16 8.46
C VAL A 125 22.89 14.60 7.38
N THR A 126 22.46 13.55 6.68
CA THR A 126 23.21 12.95 5.58
C THR A 126 23.49 13.97 4.47
N GLY A 127 22.49 14.77 4.09
CA GLY A 127 22.62 15.82 3.10
C GLY A 127 23.62 16.91 3.49
N ILE A 128 23.61 17.33 4.76
CA ILE A 128 24.58 18.29 5.32
C ILE A 128 26.00 17.71 5.35
N LEU A 129 26.17 16.45 5.77
CA LEU A 129 27.47 15.78 5.78
C LEU A 129 28.05 15.66 4.36
N LEU A 130 27.21 15.26 3.39
CA LEU A 130 27.60 15.19 1.98
C LEU A 130 27.92 16.57 1.40
N TYR A 131 27.26 17.63 1.87
CA TYR A 131 27.59 19.01 1.49
C TYR A 131 29.01 19.37 1.91
N TYR A 132 29.36 19.12 3.18
CA TYR A 132 30.72 19.39 3.66
C TYR A 132 31.77 18.54 2.94
N LEU A 133 31.46 17.27 2.65
CA LEU A 133 32.34 16.39 1.88
C LEU A 133 32.53 16.89 0.45
N PHE A 134 31.46 17.39 -0.18
CA PHE A 134 31.52 18.05 -1.49
C PHE A 134 32.45 19.28 -1.44
N GLN A 135 32.26 20.18 -0.46
CA GLN A 135 33.07 21.39 -0.32
C GLN A 135 34.56 21.06 -0.10
N PHE A 136 34.84 20.07 0.74
CA PHE A 136 36.20 19.59 0.96
C PHE A 136 36.82 18.98 -0.30
N GLY A 137 36.07 18.15 -1.03
CA GLY A 137 36.52 17.56 -2.28
C GLY A 137 36.80 18.60 -3.36
N ALA A 138 35.94 19.62 -3.47
CA ALA A 138 36.15 20.74 -4.37
C ALA A 138 37.42 21.53 -4.01
N ALA A 139 37.63 21.85 -2.73
CA ALA A 139 38.84 22.51 -2.26
C ALA A 139 40.12 21.68 -2.46
N SER A 140 39.99 20.35 -2.46
CA SER A 140 41.08 19.39 -2.65
C SER A 140 41.29 18.98 -4.12
N ASN A 141 40.65 19.66 -5.07
CA ASN A 141 40.71 19.36 -6.52
C ASN A 141 40.33 17.91 -6.88
N TRP A 142 39.33 17.34 -6.20
CA TRP A 142 38.77 16.05 -6.59
C TRP A 142 38.15 16.11 -8.00
N PRO A 143 38.05 14.96 -8.70
CA PRO A 143 37.44 14.92 -10.03
C PRO A 143 36.04 15.51 -10.03
N ILE A 144 35.75 16.34 -11.05
CA ILE A 144 34.46 17.03 -11.18
C ILE A 144 33.26 16.08 -11.16
N THR A 145 33.45 14.87 -11.68
CA THR A 145 32.46 13.79 -11.67
C THR A 145 32.09 13.37 -10.25
N MET A 146 33.10 13.19 -9.38
CA MET A 146 32.88 12.81 -7.98
C MET A 146 32.24 13.94 -7.19
N THR A 147 32.75 15.17 -7.32
CA THR A 147 32.16 16.33 -6.64
C THR A 147 30.74 16.62 -7.12
N GLY A 148 30.46 16.38 -8.41
CA GLY A 148 29.12 16.53 -8.99
C GLY A 148 28.10 15.55 -8.42
N ILE A 149 28.49 14.27 -8.26
CA ILE A 149 27.65 13.26 -7.60
C ILE A 149 27.42 13.62 -6.13
N LEU A 150 28.47 14.02 -5.39
CA LEU A 150 28.33 14.42 -3.98
C LEU A 150 27.41 15.62 -3.81
N ARG A 151 27.54 16.64 -4.67
CA ARG A 151 26.65 17.80 -4.69
C ARG A 151 25.20 17.40 -4.94
N TYR A 152 24.96 16.52 -5.91
CA TYR A 152 23.62 15.99 -6.18
C TYR A 152 23.05 15.24 -4.98
N LEU A 153 23.80 14.27 -4.42
CA LEU A 153 23.36 13.47 -3.29
C LEU A 153 23.10 14.31 -2.04
N SER A 154 23.89 15.36 -1.82
CA SER A 154 23.65 16.34 -0.77
C SER A 154 22.31 17.06 -0.97
N LEU A 155 22.11 17.66 -2.13
CA LEU A 155 20.89 18.42 -2.44
C LEU A 155 19.64 17.55 -2.37
N ILE A 156 19.68 16.35 -2.94
CA ILE A 156 18.51 15.46 -2.97
C ILE A 156 18.19 14.92 -1.58
N ASN A 157 19.17 14.63 -0.72
CA ASN A 157 18.91 14.21 0.66
C ASN A 157 18.26 15.34 1.48
N ILE A 158 18.73 16.58 1.31
CA ILE A 158 18.09 17.74 1.94
C ILE A 158 16.65 17.90 1.40
N ALA A 159 16.48 17.82 0.08
CA ALA A 159 15.17 17.93 -0.55
C ALA A 159 14.20 16.84 -0.09
N VAL A 160 14.63 15.57 -0.02
CA VAL A 160 13.84 14.44 0.50
C VAL A 160 13.48 14.66 1.98
N GLY A 161 14.42 15.14 2.79
CA GLY A 161 14.16 15.45 4.19
C GLY A 161 13.12 16.56 4.37
N ILE A 162 13.28 17.69 3.65
CA ILE A 162 12.32 18.81 3.69
C ILE A 162 10.96 18.39 3.13
N PHE A 163 10.95 17.69 2.00
CA PHE A 163 9.72 17.23 1.36
C PHE A 163 8.93 16.31 2.27
N ASN A 164 9.60 15.35 2.91
CA ASN A 164 8.94 14.47 3.87
C ASN A 164 8.49 15.20 5.14
N LEU A 165 9.00 16.39 5.48
CA LEU A 165 8.48 17.19 6.60
C LEU A 165 7.24 18.02 6.25
N LEU A 166 6.81 18.06 4.98
CA LEU A 166 5.61 18.81 4.61
C LEU A 166 4.36 18.27 5.33
N PRO A 167 3.47 19.15 5.82
CA PRO A 167 2.33 18.76 6.63
C PRO A 167 1.21 18.14 5.79
N GLY A 168 1.33 16.86 5.47
CA GLY A 168 0.29 16.13 4.73
C GLY A 168 0.56 14.64 4.61
N PHE A 169 -0.44 13.81 4.91
CA PHE A 169 -0.33 12.37 4.70
C PHE A 169 -0.22 12.07 3.19
N PRO A 170 0.50 11.03 2.72
CA PRO A 170 1.32 10.04 3.41
C PRO A 170 2.72 10.47 3.87
N LEU A 171 3.13 11.72 3.70
CA LEU A 171 4.47 12.15 4.09
C LEU A 171 4.65 12.05 5.61
N ASP A 172 5.90 11.94 6.06
CA ASP A 172 6.22 11.88 7.48
C ASP A 172 5.73 13.10 8.26
N GLY A 173 5.75 14.28 7.63
CA GLY A 173 5.23 15.53 8.16
C GLY A 173 3.73 15.47 8.38
N GLY A 174 3.01 14.69 7.58
CA GLY A 174 1.62 14.32 7.83
C GLY A 174 1.44 13.49 9.09
N ARG A 175 2.31 12.50 9.34
CA ARG A 175 2.32 11.71 10.58
C ARG A 175 2.75 12.53 11.80
N ILE A 176 3.70 13.45 11.63
CA ILE A 176 4.10 14.43 12.63
C ILE A 176 2.89 15.32 12.98
N LEU A 177 2.25 15.94 11.99
CA LEU A 177 1.04 16.74 12.19
C LEU A 177 -0.05 15.94 12.90
N ARG A 178 -0.31 14.72 12.44
CA ARG A 178 -1.28 13.79 13.04
C ARG A 178 -0.97 13.50 14.50
N SER A 179 0.29 13.21 14.83
CA SER A 179 0.71 12.94 16.20
C SER A 179 0.55 14.17 17.11
N LEU A 180 0.86 15.37 16.62
CA LEU A 180 0.69 16.61 17.38
C LEU A 180 -0.78 16.93 17.63
N LEU A 181 -1.63 16.78 16.61
CA LEU A 181 -3.08 16.96 16.73
C LEU A 181 -3.70 15.91 17.64
N TRP A 182 -3.24 14.66 17.56
CA TRP A 182 -3.69 13.57 18.42
C TRP A 182 -3.32 13.86 19.88
N TRP A 183 -2.08 14.29 20.14
CA TRP A 183 -1.66 14.71 21.49
C TRP A 183 -2.48 15.88 22.02
N TRP A 184 -2.74 16.89 21.19
CA TRP A 184 -3.46 18.10 21.62
C TRP A 184 -4.96 17.89 21.85
N LYS A 185 -5.62 17.11 20.98
CA LYS A 185 -7.09 16.93 21.01
C LYS A 185 -7.55 15.60 21.60
N ASN A 186 -6.62 14.68 21.85
CA ASN A 186 -6.91 13.29 22.21
C ASN A 186 -7.89 12.59 21.25
N ASP A 187 -7.89 13.02 19.98
CA ASP A 187 -8.78 12.52 18.93
C ASP A 187 -7.94 12.16 17.70
N LEU A 188 -7.53 10.89 17.64
CA LEU A 188 -6.74 10.34 16.53
C LEU A 188 -7.49 10.43 15.20
N LYS A 189 -8.82 10.37 15.23
CA LYS A 189 -9.66 10.37 14.02
C LYS A 189 -9.61 11.73 13.35
N ARG A 190 -9.92 12.79 14.11
CA ARG A 190 -9.83 14.17 13.61
C ARG A 190 -8.43 14.52 13.18
N ALA A 191 -7.42 14.10 13.95
CA ALA A 191 -6.02 14.31 13.60
C ALA A 191 -5.66 13.68 12.24
N THR A 192 -6.13 12.45 11.98
CA THR A 192 -5.85 11.77 10.72
C THR A 192 -6.63 12.39 9.56
N ALA A 193 -7.89 12.78 9.77
CA ALA A 193 -8.68 13.47 8.75
C ALA A 193 -8.03 14.79 8.32
N ILE A 194 -7.56 15.61 9.27
CA ILE A 194 -6.86 16.86 8.99
C ILE A 194 -5.56 16.57 8.22
N ALA A 195 -4.74 15.62 8.68
CA ALA A 195 -3.49 15.27 8.00
C ALA A 195 -3.72 14.79 6.54
N CYS A 196 -4.77 14.00 6.29
CA CYS A 196 -5.13 13.57 4.93
C CYS A 196 -5.62 14.73 4.07
N GLN A 197 -6.43 15.65 4.61
CA GLN A 197 -6.91 16.83 3.88
C GLN A 197 -5.74 17.77 3.52
N SER A 198 -4.81 18.00 4.45
CA SER A 198 -3.61 18.79 4.17
C SER A 198 -2.74 18.15 3.09
N GLY A 199 -2.59 16.81 3.10
CA GLY A 199 -1.90 16.07 2.04
C GLY A 199 -2.56 16.19 0.67
N ALA A 200 -3.90 16.09 0.61
CA ALA A 200 -4.66 16.28 -0.62
C ALA A 200 -4.52 17.71 -1.17
N ALA A 201 -4.57 18.73 -0.31
CA ALA A 201 -4.39 20.13 -0.68
C ALA A 201 -2.97 20.40 -1.21
N LEU A 202 -1.94 19.87 -0.52
CA LEU A 202 -0.55 19.94 -0.98
C LEU A 202 -0.38 19.26 -2.35
N GLY A 203 -0.92 18.05 -2.52
CA GLY A 203 -0.82 17.30 -3.77
C GLY A 203 -1.47 18.03 -4.93
N PHE A 204 -2.65 18.62 -4.70
CA PHE A 204 -3.31 19.46 -5.69
C PHE A 204 -2.49 20.71 -6.05
N GLY A 205 -1.93 21.40 -5.05
CA GLY A 205 -1.04 22.55 -5.28
C GLY A 205 0.19 22.20 -6.09
N MET A 206 0.81 21.04 -5.83
CA MET A 206 1.95 20.54 -6.59
C MET A 206 1.57 20.21 -8.04
N ILE A 207 0.42 19.59 -8.29
CA ILE A 207 -0.07 19.33 -9.66
C ILE A 207 -0.21 20.64 -10.42
N LEU A 208 -0.87 21.63 -9.83
CA LEU A 208 -1.07 22.93 -10.46
C LEU A 208 0.26 23.63 -10.74
N PHE A 209 1.17 23.62 -9.77
CA PHE A 209 2.50 24.21 -9.93
C PHE A 209 3.33 23.49 -11.01
N GLY A 210 3.24 22.16 -11.07
CA GLY A 210 3.88 21.36 -12.12
C GLY A 210 3.36 21.72 -13.52
N ILE A 211 2.04 21.87 -13.69
CA ILE A 211 1.44 22.31 -14.95
C ILE A 211 1.93 23.71 -15.34
N LEU A 212 2.00 24.65 -14.40
CA LEU A 212 2.53 25.99 -14.66
C LEU A 212 4.00 25.96 -15.13
N LEU A 213 4.84 25.14 -14.51
CA LEU A 213 6.24 24.94 -14.93
C LEU A 213 6.35 24.35 -16.34
N LEU A 214 5.47 23.40 -16.69
CA LEU A 214 5.41 22.82 -18.04
C LEU A 214 5.06 23.89 -19.09
N ILE A 215 4.09 24.76 -18.79
CA ILE A 215 3.70 25.88 -19.66
C ILE A 215 4.84 26.88 -19.85
N GLN A 216 5.66 27.08 -18.81
CA GLN A 216 6.85 27.96 -18.84
C GLN A 216 8.06 27.33 -19.55
N GLY A 217 7.95 26.11 -20.08
CA GLY A 217 9.03 25.40 -20.77
C GLY A 217 10.03 24.69 -19.84
N ILE A 218 9.76 24.62 -18.53
CA ILE A 218 10.58 23.91 -17.55
C ILE A 218 10.09 22.46 -17.44
N TYR A 219 10.33 21.68 -18.49
CA TYR A 219 9.68 20.38 -18.68
C TYR A 219 10.02 19.33 -17.61
N ILE A 220 11.30 19.16 -17.28
CA ILE A 220 11.75 18.11 -16.35
C ILE A 220 11.21 18.38 -14.93
N SER A 221 11.41 19.58 -14.41
CA SER A 221 10.93 19.95 -13.08
C SER A 221 9.41 19.99 -13.00
N GLY A 222 8.74 20.48 -14.06
CA GLY A 222 7.28 20.48 -14.15
C GLY A 222 6.69 19.08 -14.13
N LEU A 223 7.29 18.14 -14.89
CA LEU A 223 6.88 16.73 -14.89
C LEU A 223 7.07 16.08 -13.51
N TRP A 224 8.22 16.30 -12.85
CA TRP A 224 8.46 15.77 -11.50
C TRP A 224 7.45 16.32 -10.48
N MET A 225 7.19 17.63 -10.50
CA MET A 225 6.24 18.24 -9.59
C MET A 225 4.81 17.73 -9.82
N PHE A 226 4.42 17.57 -11.09
CA PHE A 226 3.14 16.96 -11.46
C PHE A 226 3.03 15.52 -10.95
N LEU A 227 4.04 14.68 -11.22
CA LEU A 227 4.06 13.27 -10.81
C LEU A 227 4.02 13.13 -9.27
N LEU A 228 4.84 13.89 -8.55
CA LEU A 228 4.85 13.90 -7.10
C LEU A 228 3.49 14.34 -6.53
N GLY A 229 2.89 15.40 -7.08
CA GLY A 229 1.57 15.86 -6.67
C GLY A 229 0.46 14.84 -6.96
N PHE A 230 0.49 14.22 -8.14
CA PHE A 230 -0.43 13.15 -8.53
C PHE A 230 -0.33 11.94 -7.60
N PHE A 231 0.88 11.49 -7.29
CA PHE A 231 1.09 10.39 -6.35
C PHE A 231 0.66 10.74 -4.93
N LEU A 232 0.96 11.95 -4.47
CA LEU A 232 0.54 12.41 -3.16
C LEU A 232 -0.99 12.40 -3.04
N GLN A 233 -1.70 12.87 -4.06
CA GLN A 233 -3.17 12.82 -4.16
C GLN A 233 -3.70 11.38 -4.11
N HIS A 234 -3.13 10.49 -4.92
CA HIS A 234 -3.57 9.11 -5.02
C HIS A 234 -3.41 8.35 -3.69
N ILE A 235 -2.26 8.48 -3.04
CA ILE A 235 -1.98 7.79 -1.78
C ILE A 235 -2.76 8.40 -0.62
N SER A 236 -2.90 9.73 -0.58
CA SER A 236 -3.76 10.41 0.42
C SER A 236 -5.17 9.84 0.39
N LYS A 237 -5.73 9.68 -0.82
CA LYS A 237 -7.08 9.13 -1.03
C LYS A 237 -7.17 7.67 -0.58
N MET A 238 -6.22 6.82 -0.97
CA MET A 238 -6.20 5.42 -0.54
C MET A 238 -6.09 5.29 0.98
N SER A 239 -5.27 6.13 1.61
CA SER A 239 -5.04 6.08 3.05
C SER A 239 -6.25 6.58 3.85
N TYR A 240 -6.93 7.61 3.33
CA TYR A 240 -8.21 8.06 3.88
C TYR A 240 -9.29 6.98 3.78
N GLN A 241 -9.34 6.26 2.66
CA GLN A 241 -10.26 5.13 2.50
C GLN A 241 -9.95 3.98 3.47
N ASP A 242 -8.68 3.63 3.70
CA ASP A 242 -8.31 2.63 4.71
C ASP A 242 -8.73 3.05 6.13
N LEU A 243 -8.57 4.34 6.47
CA LEU A 243 -9.05 4.86 7.74
C LEU A 243 -10.57 4.75 7.86
N LEU A 244 -11.32 5.15 6.84
CA LEU A 244 -12.79 5.05 6.86
C LEU A 244 -13.25 3.60 6.99
N ILE A 245 -12.60 2.67 6.29
CA ILE A 245 -12.87 1.23 6.41
C ILE A 245 -12.67 0.79 7.86
N ARG A 246 -11.51 1.12 8.45
CA ARG A 246 -11.22 0.78 9.83
C ARG A 246 -12.20 1.44 10.79
N GLU A 247 -12.58 2.69 10.56
CA GLU A 247 -13.50 3.44 11.43
C GLU A 247 -14.91 2.86 11.39
N VAL A 248 -15.45 2.63 10.20
CA VAL A 248 -16.82 2.13 10.01
C VAL A 248 -16.96 0.72 10.60
N PHE A 249 -15.89 -0.07 10.59
CA PHE A 249 -15.94 -1.49 10.94
C PHE A 249 -15.14 -1.87 12.19
N SER A 250 -14.55 -0.90 12.90
CA SER A 250 -13.76 -1.17 14.11
C SER A 250 -14.61 -1.89 15.17
N GLY A 251 -14.15 -3.06 15.61
CA GLY A 251 -14.79 -3.86 16.65
C GLY A 251 -16.10 -4.54 16.23
N ASP A 252 -16.57 -4.35 14.99
CA ASP A 252 -17.75 -5.06 14.51
C ASP A 252 -17.35 -6.46 13.98
N PRO A 253 -17.95 -7.55 14.50
CA PRO A 253 -17.71 -8.89 13.98
C PRO A 253 -18.40 -9.10 12.63
N VAL A 254 -17.83 -9.96 11.79
CA VAL A 254 -18.36 -10.32 10.46
C VAL A 254 -19.82 -10.77 10.53
N ARG A 255 -20.22 -11.48 11.59
CA ARG A 255 -21.59 -11.95 11.80
C ARG A 255 -22.65 -10.85 11.71
N LYS A 256 -22.30 -9.61 12.06
CA LYS A 256 -23.21 -8.46 12.03
C LYS A 256 -23.66 -8.08 10.62
N TYR A 257 -22.84 -8.40 9.61
CA TYR A 257 -23.06 -8.02 8.21
C TYR A 257 -23.14 -9.20 7.25
N ALA A 258 -22.89 -10.41 7.73
CA ALA A 258 -23.00 -11.61 6.92
C ALA A 258 -24.47 -11.90 6.58
N LYS A 259 -24.72 -12.26 5.31
CA LYS A 259 -26.04 -12.75 4.88
C LYS A 259 -26.16 -14.22 5.28
N THR A 260 -27.14 -14.52 6.11
CA THR A 260 -27.40 -15.86 6.66
C THR A 260 -28.42 -16.67 5.85
N ARG A 261 -29.29 -16.00 5.09
CA ARG A 261 -30.24 -16.68 4.18
C ARG A 261 -29.53 -17.07 2.90
N LEU A 262 -28.84 -18.21 2.96
CA LEU A 262 -28.07 -18.75 1.86
C LEU A 262 -28.86 -19.79 1.08
N VAL A 263 -28.61 -19.82 -0.23
CA VAL A 263 -28.95 -20.98 -1.06
C VAL A 263 -27.76 -21.93 -0.98
N ILE A 264 -27.94 -23.07 -0.32
CA ILE A 264 -26.94 -24.12 -0.16
C ILE A 264 -27.19 -25.23 -1.17
N VAL A 265 -26.12 -25.91 -1.59
CA VAL A 265 -26.18 -27.01 -2.56
C VAL A 265 -25.80 -28.32 -1.87
N PRO A 266 -26.60 -29.40 -1.98
CA PRO A 266 -26.20 -30.73 -1.51
C PRO A 266 -25.08 -31.31 -2.39
N PRO A 267 -24.13 -32.08 -1.83
CA PRO A 267 -23.01 -32.62 -2.59
C PRO A 267 -23.40 -33.71 -3.61
N ASP A 268 -24.55 -34.35 -3.43
CA ASP A 268 -24.91 -35.56 -4.19
C ASP A 268 -25.75 -35.30 -5.44
N ILE A 269 -26.17 -34.06 -5.67
CA ILE A 269 -26.89 -33.69 -6.90
C ILE A 269 -25.96 -33.71 -8.10
N THR A 270 -26.53 -33.88 -9.28
CA THR A 270 -25.80 -33.81 -10.55
C THR A 270 -25.49 -32.36 -10.94
N ILE A 271 -24.49 -32.16 -11.80
CA ILE A 271 -24.20 -30.82 -12.36
C ILE A 271 -25.39 -30.30 -13.18
N GLN A 272 -26.13 -31.18 -13.86
CA GLN A 272 -27.35 -30.81 -14.58
C GLN A 272 -28.39 -30.19 -13.63
N GLU A 273 -28.70 -30.88 -12.51
CA GLU A 273 -29.63 -30.38 -11.50
C GLU A 273 -29.12 -29.08 -10.83
N LEU A 274 -27.81 -28.98 -10.60
CA LEU A 274 -27.19 -27.76 -10.08
C LEU A 274 -27.45 -26.57 -11.02
N VAL A 275 -27.24 -26.74 -12.32
CA VAL A 275 -27.43 -25.66 -13.29
C VAL A 275 -28.91 -25.27 -13.39
N ASP A 276 -29.79 -26.26 -13.55
CA ASP A 276 -31.21 -26.04 -13.79
C ASP A 276 -31.94 -25.47 -12.56
N HIS A 277 -31.68 -26.01 -11.37
CA HIS A 277 -32.40 -25.63 -10.16
C HIS A 277 -31.76 -24.48 -9.38
N TYR A 278 -30.45 -24.23 -9.58
CA TYR A 278 -29.73 -23.21 -8.82
C TYR A 278 -29.25 -22.07 -9.70
N PHE A 279 -28.37 -22.32 -10.69
CA PHE A 279 -27.79 -21.25 -11.49
C PHE A 279 -28.83 -20.49 -12.31
N TYR A 280 -29.79 -21.17 -12.94
CA TYR A 280 -30.87 -20.50 -13.69
C TYR A 280 -31.95 -19.90 -12.80
N ARG A 281 -32.07 -20.32 -11.54
CA ARG A 281 -33.10 -19.81 -10.61
C ARG A 281 -32.63 -18.62 -9.79
N TYR A 282 -31.45 -18.70 -9.20
CA TYR A 282 -30.93 -17.69 -8.26
C TYR A 282 -29.84 -16.80 -8.85
N TYR A 283 -29.28 -17.16 -10.00
CA TYR A 283 -28.26 -16.40 -10.72
C TYR A 283 -27.01 -16.06 -9.88
N HIS A 284 -26.76 -16.79 -8.80
CA HIS A 284 -25.54 -16.62 -8.03
C HIS A 284 -24.38 -17.32 -8.75
N LYS A 285 -23.21 -16.65 -8.77
CA LYS A 285 -22.01 -17.17 -9.42
C LYS A 285 -21.28 -18.26 -8.61
N LEU A 286 -21.65 -18.44 -7.35
CA LEU A 286 -21.02 -19.37 -6.40
C LEU A 286 -22.04 -19.80 -5.36
N TYR A 287 -22.02 -21.10 -5.04
CA TYR A 287 -22.82 -21.72 -4.00
C TYR A 287 -21.93 -22.49 -3.02
N PRO A 288 -22.15 -22.35 -1.70
CA PRO A 288 -21.55 -23.23 -0.71
C PRO A 288 -22.19 -24.62 -0.80
N VAL A 289 -21.34 -25.66 -0.71
CA VAL A 289 -21.76 -27.07 -0.69
C VAL A 289 -21.77 -27.53 0.76
N VAL A 290 -22.91 -28.03 1.21
CA VAL A 290 -23.16 -28.36 2.63
C VAL A 290 -23.75 -29.75 2.74
N GLU A 291 -23.24 -30.53 3.69
CA GLU A 291 -23.75 -31.85 4.06
C GLU A 291 -23.87 -31.90 5.59
N ASN A 292 -25.02 -32.31 6.13
CA ASN A 292 -25.25 -32.40 7.59
C ASN A 292 -24.90 -31.12 8.38
N ASP A 293 -25.22 -29.94 7.84
CA ASP A 293 -24.87 -28.60 8.38
C ASP A 293 -23.37 -28.26 8.42
N GLU A 294 -22.51 -29.11 7.87
CA GLU A 294 -21.07 -28.87 7.74
C GLU A 294 -20.71 -28.40 6.33
N LEU A 295 -19.78 -27.44 6.26
CA LEU A 295 -19.30 -26.88 5.01
C LEU A 295 -18.25 -27.82 4.37
N GLU A 296 -18.66 -28.56 3.35
CA GLU A 296 -17.79 -29.47 2.59
C GLU A 296 -16.91 -28.72 1.56
N GLY A 297 -17.45 -27.64 0.98
CA GLY A 297 -16.75 -26.89 -0.05
C GLY A 297 -17.59 -25.82 -0.70
N TYR A 298 -17.21 -25.43 -1.92
CA TYR A 298 -17.98 -24.52 -2.76
C TYR A 298 -17.91 -24.95 -4.22
N ILE A 299 -18.91 -24.53 -4.99
CA ILE A 299 -18.94 -24.68 -6.45
C ILE A 299 -19.26 -23.34 -7.10
N SER A 300 -18.49 -22.96 -8.12
CA SER A 300 -18.69 -21.73 -8.87
C SER A 300 -18.95 -21.99 -10.34
N PHE A 301 -19.39 -20.96 -11.04
CA PHE A 301 -19.62 -21.03 -12.48
C PHE A 301 -18.34 -21.39 -13.28
N ASN A 302 -17.16 -21.06 -12.75
CA ASN A 302 -15.90 -21.33 -13.43
C ASN A 302 -15.62 -22.83 -13.53
N GLU A 303 -15.85 -23.60 -12.45
CA GLU A 303 -15.65 -25.05 -12.47
C GLU A 303 -16.63 -25.73 -13.43
N ILE A 304 -17.87 -25.26 -13.51
CA ILE A 304 -18.89 -25.84 -14.42
C ILE A 304 -18.53 -25.58 -15.88
N ARG A 305 -17.96 -24.40 -16.19
CA ARG A 305 -17.60 -24.01 -17.56
C ARG A 305 -16.50 -24.90 -18.16
N GLU A 306 -15.69 -25.56 -17.33
CA GLU A 306 -14.62 -26.45 -17.76
C GLU A 306 -15.11 -27.88 -18.06
N ILE A 307 -16.39 -28.20 -17.77
CA ILE A 307 -16.95 -29.54 -17.89
C ILE A 307 -17.79 -29.65 -19.16
N GLU A 308 -17.54 -30.70 -19.95
CA GLU A 308 -18.35 -31.02 -21.12
C GLU A 308 -19.81 -31.32 -20.74
N LYS A 309 -20.74 -30.79 -21.54
CA LYS A 309 -22.19 -30.89 -21.25
C LYS A 309 -22.71 -32.33 -21.20
N SER A 310 -22.07 -33.25 -21.93
CA SER A 310 -22.35 -34.69 -21.91
C SER A 310 -22.18 -35.31 -20.52
N GLU A 311 -21.25 -34.77 -19.71
CA GLU A 311 -20.92 -35.29 -18.38
C GLU A 311 -21.86 -34.75 -17.29
N TRP A 312 -22.68 -33.73 -17.58
CA TRP A 312 -23.48 -33.02 -16.57
C TRP A 312 -24.54 -33.90 -15.90
N THR A 313 -25.05 -34.89 -16.61
CA THR A 313 -26.04 -35.86 -16.10
C THR A 313 -25.42 -36.94 -15.22
N ARG A 314 -24.10 -37.13 -15.28
CA ARG A 314 -23.38 -38.19 -14.56
C ARG A 314 -22.58 -37.66 -13.39
N LEU A 315 -21.86 -36.56 -13.56
CA LEU A 315 -20.99 -35.99 -12.54
C LEU A 315 -21.81 -35.38 -11.41
N LYS A 316 -21.40 -35.70 -10.18
CA LYS A 316 -21.96 -35.12 -8.96
C LYS A 316 -21.18 -33.89 -8.52
N VAL A 317 -21.85 -32.99 -7.80
CA VAL A 317 -21.23 -31.79 -7.24
C VAL A 317 -20.01 -32.12 -6.37
N ARG A 318 -20.09 -33.17 -5.53
CA ARG A 318 -18.97 -33.62 -4.67
C ARG A 318 -17.67 -33.90 -5.43
N GLN A 319 -17.76 -34.30 -6.69
CA GLN A 319 -16.62 -34.68 -7.52
C GLN A 319 -15.94 -33.46 -8.19
N VAL A 320 -16.67 -32.35 -8.27
CA VAL A 320 -16.24 -31.13 -8.99
C VAL A 320 -15.97 -29.97 -8.03
N MET A 321 -16.62 -29.97 -6.86
CA MET A 321 -16.51 -28.90 -5.88
C MET A 321 -15.06 -28.68 -5.45
N ARG A 322 -14.75 -27.43 -5.11
CA ARG A 322 -13.47 -27.05 -4.52
C ARG A 322 -13.61 -27.06 -3.00
N LYS A 323 -12.60 -27.60 -2.32
CA LYS A 323 -12.49 -27.46 -0.87
C LYS A 323 -12.27 -25.99 -0.52
N CYS A 324 -12.90 -25.56 0.56
CA CYS A 324 -12.70 -24.24 1.11
C CYS A 324 -11.32 -24.16 1.78
N GLY A 325 -10.39 -23.41 1.19
CA GLY A 325 -9.13 -23.10 1.84
C GLY A 325 -9.27 -21.96 2.86
N PRO A 326 -8.20 -21.70 3.66
CA PRO A 326 -8.16 -20.57 4.61
C PRO A 326 -8.27 -19.19 3.92
N ASP A 327 -8.20 -19.19 2.60
CA ASP A 327 -8.25 -18.04 1.72
C ASP A 327 -9.71 -17.62 1.42
N ARG A 328 -10.68 -18.52 1.58
CA ARG A 328 -12.10 -18.28 1.27
C ARG A 328 -13.04 -18.30 2.48
N VAL A 329 -12.57 -18.77 3.62
CA VAL A 329 -13.37 -18.95 4.84
C VAL A 329 -12.89 -18.02 5.93
N ILE A 330 -13.84 -17.41 6.63
CA ILE A 330 -13.59 -16.57 7.78
C ILE A 330 -14.54 -16.92 8.91
N ASP A 331 -14.04 -16.86 10.15
CA ASP A 331 -14.87 -17.09 11.32
C ASP A 331 -15.82 -15.91 11.58
N ALA A 332 -17.04 -16.20 12.01
CA ALA A 332 -18.12 -15.23 12.23
C ALA A 332 -17.78 -14.14 13.24
N ASP A 333 -16.95 -14.45 14.23
CA ASP A 333 -16.52 -13.51 15.28
C ASP A 333 -15.24 -12.76 14.89
N THR A 334 -14.67 -13.04 13.71
CA THR A 334 -13.55 -12.26 13.17
C THR A 334 -14.00 -10.82 12.87
N GLU A 335 -13.10 -9.85 13.09
CA GLU A 335 -13.36 -8.47 12.69
C GLU A 335 -13.53 -8.30 11.17
N VAL A 336 -14.46 -7.43 10.78
CA VAL A 336 -14.71 -7.08 9.38
C VAL A 336 -13.49 -6.46 8.69
N SER A 337 -12.65 -5.75 9.44
CA SER A 337 -11.37 -5.20 8.96
C SER A 337 -10.48 -6.28 8.32
N LYS A 338 -10.38 -7.45 8.97
CA LYS A 338 -9.64 -8.61 8.49
C LYS A 338 -10.34 -9.29 7.31
N ALA A 339 -11.69 -9.32 7.30
CA ALA A 339 -12.46 -9.83 6.17
C ALA A 339 -12.18 -9.02 4.89
N LEU A 340 -12.17 -7.69 4.99
CA LEU A 340 -11.85 -6.80 3.87
C LEU A 340 -10.43 -7.01 3.36
N GLN A 341 -9.45 -7.16 4.27
CA GLN A 341 -8.07 -7.45 3.88
C GLN A 341 -7.96 -8.74 3.07
N ILE A 342 -8.65 -9.82 3.46
CA ILE A 342 -8.63 -11.10 2.72
C ILE A 342 -9.30 -10.94 1.35
N ILE A 343 -10.48 -10.32 1.29
CA ILE A 343 -11.24 -10.04 0.06
C ILE A 343 -10.37 -9.28 -0.95
N THR A 344 -9.71 -8.19 -0.51
CA THR A 344 -8.88 -7.34 -1.36
C THR A 344 -7.57 -8.04 -1.75
N ALA A 345 -6.88 -8.68 -0.81
CA ALA A 345 -5.60 -9.34 -1.06
C ALA A 345 -5.70 -10.46 -2.09
N GLN A 346 -6.84 -11.15 -2.14
CA GLN A 346 -7.03 -12.30 -3.02
C GLN A 346 -7.84 -11.97 -4.28
N ASN A 347 -8.21 -10.71 -4.45
CA ASN A 347 -9.10 -10.26 -5.52
C ASN A 347 -10.40 -11.10 -5.58
N GLN A 348 -10.88 -11.54 -4.41
CA GLN A 348 -12.09 -12.35 -4.28
C GLN A 348 -13.21 -11.47 -3.77
N GLY A 349 -14.28 -11.30 -4.54
CA GLY A 349 -15.39 -10.40 -4.16
C GLY A 349 -16.27 -10.87 -2.99
N ARG A 350 -15.99 -12.03 -2.37
CA ARG A 350 -16.81 -12.63 -1.30
C ARG A 350 -16.02 -13.63 -0.46
N LEU A 351 -16.45 -13.80 0.80
CA LEU A 351 -15.98 -14.84 1.71
C LEU A 351 -17.14 -15.64 2.27
N ILE A 352 -16.91 -16.92 2.53
CA ILE A 352 -17.81 -17.79 3.27
C ILE A 352 -17.53 -17.60 4.76
N VAL A 353 -18.59 -17.37 5.53
CA VAL A 353 -18.53 -17.14 6.97
C VAL A 353 -18.93 -18.43 7.67
N THR A 354 -18.10 -18.89 8.60
CA THR A 354 -18.36 -20.08 9.41
C THR A 354 -18.41 -19.74 10.89
N GLU A 355 -19.22 -20.48 11.66
CA GLU A 355 -19.25 -20.42 13.13
C GLU A 355 -18.96 -21.84 13.64
N HIS A 356 -17.83 -22.03 14.32
CA HIS A 356 -17.38 -23.35 14.79
C HIS A 356 -17.35 -24.45 13.69
N GLY A 357 -16.94 -24.09 12.47
CA GLY A 357 -16.86 -25.02 11.33
C GLY A 357 -18.18 -25.25 10.58
N LYS A 358 -19.31 -24.73 11.08
CA LYS A 358 -20.60 -24.76 10.40
C LYS A 358 -20.79 -23.54 9.52
N LEU A 359 -21.53 -23.67 8.44
CA LEU A 359 -21.84 -22.54 7.56
C LEU A 359 -22.75 -21.54 8.29
N TYR A 360 -22.27 -20.31 8.48
CA TYR A 360 -23.03 -19.22 9.07
C TYR A 360 -23.63 -18.30 8.01
N GLY A 361 -22.84 -17.91 7.01
CA GLY A 361 -23.24 -16.88 6.06
C GLY A 361 -22.25 -16.65 4.93
N ILE A 362 -22.54 -15.64 4.11
CA ILE A 362 -21.60 -15.10 3.12
C ILE A 362 -21.51 -13.60 3.33
N ILE A 363 -20.30 -13.07 3.24
CA ILE A 363 -20.04 -11.64 3.23
C ILE A 363 -19.40 -11.24 1.91
N THR A 364 -19.84 -10.12 1.33
CA THR A 364 -19.34 -9.63 0.03
C THR A 364 -18.73 -8.24 0.17
N LEU A 365 -17.75 -7.94 -0.69
CA LEU A 365 -17.16 -6.60 -0.74
C LEU A 365 -18.22 -5.53 -1.03
N LYS A 366 -19.16 -5.86 -1.93
CA LYS A 366 -20.25 -4.97 -2.31
C LYS A 366 -21.12 -4.61 -1.10
N ASP A 367 -21.55 -5.61 -0.34
CA ASP A 367 -22.40 -5.37 0.84
C ASP A 367 -21.68 -4.48 1.87
N LEU A 368 -20.38 -4.71 2.09
CA LEU A 368 -19.57 -3.88 2.98
C LEU A 368 -19.43 -2.44 2.47
N LEU A 369 -19.19 -2.23 1.17
CA LEU A 369 -19.13 -0.89 0.58
C LEU A 369 -20.48 -0.16 0.63
N ASP A 370 -21.59 -0.87 0.44
CA ASP A 370 -22.93 -0.30 0.58
C ASP A 370 -23.19 0.14 2.03
N ILE A 371 -22.81 -0.70 3.01
CA ILE A 371 -22.89 -0.36 4.45
C ILE A 371 -22.03 0.86 4.78
N MET A 372 -20.81 0.94 4.23
CA MET A 372 -19.96 2.11 4.41
C MET A 372 -20.65 3.38 3.94
N THR A 373 -21.21 3.36 2.72
CA THR A 373 -21.89 4.51 2.13
C THR A 373 -23.07 4.99 2.98
N ILE A 374 -23.83 4.04 3.55
CA ILE A 374 -24.93 4.36 4.47
C ILE A 374 -24.40 4.97 5.78
N ARG A 375 -23.40 4.35 6.42
CA ARG A 375 -22.86 4.83 7.69
C ARG A 375 -22.19 6.19 7.57
N THR A 376 -21.38 6.42 6.53
CA THR A 376 -20.75 7.74 6.31
C THR A 376 -21.81 8.82 6.07
N GLY A 377 -22.83 8.54 5.26
CA GLY A 377 -23.94 9.47 5.03
C GLY A 377 -24.80 9.77 6.27
N LEU A 378 -24.89 8.84 7.22
CA LEU A 378 -25.57 9.05 8.50
C LEU A 378 -24.69 9.80 9.51
N ILE A 379 -23.38 9.55 9.53
CA ILE A 379 -22.42 10.24 10.40
C ILE A 379 -22.36 11.74 10.07
N ASP A 380 -22.34 12.09 8.78
CA ASP A 380 -22.29 13.50 8.36
C ASP A 380 -23.54 14.29 8.80
N ARG A 381 -24.71 13.65 8.91
CA ARG A 381 -25.96 14.30 9.39
C ARG A 381 -26.05 14.48 10.90
N THR A 382 -25.19 13.83 11.68
CA THR A 382 -25.18 13.98 13.15
C THR A 382 -24.23 15.08 13.65
N LYS A 383 -23.52 15.75 12.72
CA LYS A 383 -22.63 16.88 13.00
C LYS A 383 -23.22 18.24 12.59
N GLU A 384 -24.39 18.26 11.96
CA GLU A 384 -25.27 19.43 11.85
C GLU A 384 -26.21 19.47 13.06
#